data_AF-A0A317LY96-F1
#
_entry.id   AF-A0A317LY96-F1
#
_cell.length_a   1.000
_cell.length_b   1.000
_cell.length_c   1.000
_cell.angle_alpha   90.00
_cell.angle_beta   90.00
_cell.angle_gamma   90.00
#
_symmetry.space_group_name_H-M   'P 1'
#
loop_
_entity.id
_entity.type
_entity.pdbx_description
1 polymer ?
#
loop_
_entity_poly.entity_id
_entity_poly.type
_entity_poly.pdbx_seq_one_letter_code
_entity_poly.pdbx_strand_id
1 'polypeptide(L)'
;MLGDQFERALSQELVDAIVELQSLPGLSAFALAGGTSLALRFNHRRSIDIDLFSNQIVGKVGLETIPQNLKQFMIGTWCTWRLLIRKQEINSIS
;
A
#
# COMPACT_ATOMS: atom_id res chain seq x y z
N MET A 1 7.56 -12.95 7.54
CA MET A 1 7.78 -11.51 7.75
C MET A 1 8.92 -11.09 6.82
N LEU A 2 8.69 -10.09 5.98
CA LEU A 2 9.67 -9.50 5.04
C LEU A 2 10.61 -8.48 5.73
N GLY A 3 10.57 -8.40 7.07
CA GLY A 3 10.94 -7.23 7.88
C GLY A 3 12.29 -6.60 7.54
N ASP A 4 13.36 -7.37 7.43
CA ASP A 4 14.70 -6.76 7.38
C ASP A 4 15.25 -6.48 5.98
N GLN A 5 14.66 -7.04 4.91
CA GLN A 5 15.33 -7.03 3.60
C GLN A 5 15.41 -5.62 2.96
N PHE A 6 14.52 -4.71 3.35
CA PHE A 6 14.37 -3.40 2.70
C PHE A 6 14.29 -2.21 3.66
N GLU A 7 14.51 -2.37 4.98
CA GLU A 7 14.32 -1.28 5.98
C GLU A 7 15.13 0.00 5.69
N ARG A 8 16.31 -0.17 5.07
CA ARG A 8 17.16 0.95 4.66
C ARG A 8 16.48 1.79 3.58
N ALA A 9 15.74 1.16 2.67
CA ALA A 9 15.07 1.81 1.56
C ALA A 9 13.63 2.21 1.88
N LEU A 10 12.87 1.38 2.58
CA LEU A 10 11.44 1.53 2.82
C LEU A 10 11.15 1.28 4.29
N SER A 11 10.24 2.04 4.88
CA SER A 11 9.72 1.69 6.21
C SER A 11 8.73 0.53 6.10
N GLN A 12 8.48 -0.15 7.22
CA GLN A 12 7.51 -1.25 7.25
C GLN A 12 6.10 -0.76 6.86
N GLU A 13 5.71 0.43 7.30
CA GLU A 13 4.40 1.02 6.97
C GLU A 13 4.26 1.26 5.46
N LEU A 14 5.34 1.64 4.79
CA LEU A 14 5.35 1.84 3.34
C LEU A 14 5.24 0.50 2.59
N VAL A 15 5.92 -0.53 3.07
CA VAL A 15 5.80 -1.89 2.52
C VAL A 15 4.36 -2.39 2.68
N ASP A 16 3.77 -2.23 3.87
CA ASP A 16 2.40 -2.65 4.14
C ASP A 16 1.40 -1.90 3.25
N ALA A 17 1.56 -0.57 3.12
CA ALA A 17 0.74 0.23 2.22
C ALA A 17 0.86 -0.23 0.75
N ILE A 18 2.05 -0.56 0.27
CA ILE A 18 2.24 -1.09 -1.10
C ILE A 18 1.51 -2.42 -1.28
N VAL A 19 1.61 -3.33 -0.30
CA VAL A 19 0.92 -4.63 -0.33
C VAL A 19 -0.59 -4.45 -0.33
N GLU A 20 -1.12 -3.58 0.53
CA GLU A 20 -2.55 -3.26 0.58
C GLU A 20 -3.02 -2.69 -0.76
N LEU A 21 -2.31 -1.71 -1.33
CA LEU A 21 -2.66 -1.11 -2.62
C LEU A 21 -2.67 -2.14 -3.75
N GLN A 22 -1.69 -3.04 -3.80
CA GLN A 22 -1.64 -4.11 -4.81
C GLN A 22 -2.74 -5.16 -4.64
N SER A 23 -3.33 -5.29 -3.45
CA SER A 23 -4.48 -6.18 -3.21
C SER A 23 -5.80 -5.63 -3.75
N LEU A 24 -5.87 -4.34 -4.09
CA LEU A 24 -7.10 -3.70 -4.54
C LEU A 24 -7.44 -4.12 -5.99
N PRO A 25 -8.65 -4.66 -6.24
CA PRO A 25 -9.04 -5.07 -7.60
C PRO A 25 -8.94 -3.95 -8.63
N GLY A 26 -9.27 -2.71 -8.22
CA GLY A 26 -9.17 -1.51 -9.08
C GLY A 26 -7.74 -1.11 -9.46
N LEU A 27 -6.73 -1.67 -8.79
CA LEU A 27 -5.31 -1.46 -9.09
C LEU A 27 -4.64 -2.72 -9.66
N SER A 28 -5.39 -3.77 -10.00
CA SER A 28 -4.84 -5.03 -10.54
C SER A 28 -4.02 -4.85 -11.83
N ALA A 29 -4.29 -3.80 -12.61
CA ALA A 29 -3.54 -3.45 -13.82
C ALA A 29 -2.35 -2.51 -13.56
N PHE A 30 -2.07 -2.14 -12.31
CA PHE A 30 -1.03 -1.20 -11.93
C PHE A 30 0.14 -1.92 -11.26
N ALA A 31 1.35 -1.51 -11.57
CA ALA A 31 2.59 -2.00 -10.99
C ALA A 31 3.34 -0.88 -10.27
N LEU A 32 4.09 -1.23 -9.23
CA LEU A 32 4.99 -0.31 -8.53
C LEU A 32 6.11 0.14 -9.47
N ALA A 33 6.23 1.44 -9.67
CA ALA A 33 7.15 2.05 -10.61
C ALA A 33 8.07 3.08 -9.92
N GLY A 34 8.79 3.83 -10.75
CA GLY A 34 9.55 4.98 -10.33
C GLY A 34 10.67 4.68 -9.34
N GLY A 35 10.98 5.70 -8.53
CA GLY A 35 12.10 5.66 -7.60
C GLY A 35 11.94 4.60 -6.51
N THR A 36 10.70 4.32 -6.11
CA THR A 36 10.38 3.35 -5.05
C THR A 36 10.57 1.91 -5.51
N SER A 37 10.21 1.58 -6.75
CA SER A 37 10.50 0.26 -7.34
C SER A 37 12.00 -0.03 -7.41
N LEU A 38 12.81 0.99 -7.78
CA LEU A 38 14.28 0.89 -7.81
C LEU A 38 14.88 0.82 -6.39
N ALA A 39 14.34 1.60 -5.45
CA ALA A 39 14.76 1.57 -4.05
C ALA A 39 14.49 0.20 -3.42
N LEU A 40 13.33 -0.40 -3.68
CA LEU A 40 12.99 -1.77 -3.27
C LEU A 40 13.98 -2.78 -3.87
N ARG A 41 14.26 -2.70 -5.18
CA ARG A 41 15.12 -3.67 -5.87
C ARG A 41 16.58 -3.61 -5.45
N PHE A 42 17.13 -2.41 -5.25
CA PHE A 42 18.57 -2.21 -5.04
C PHE A 42 18.94 -1.81 -3.62
N ASN A 43 17.96 -1.54 -2.75
CA ASN A 43 18.15 -1.10 -1.36
C ASN A 43 19.15 0.07 -1.20
N HIS A 44 19.24 0.92 -2.22
CA HIS A 44 20.35 1.87 -2.39
C HIS A 44 20.11 3.21 -1.69
N ARG A 45 18.84 3.62 -1.56
CA ARG A 45 18.43 4.87 -0.93
C ARG A 45 17.06 4.73 -0.26
N ARG A 46 16.76 5.63 0.67
CA ARG A 46 15.43 5.79 1.23
C ARG A 46 14.44 6.33 0.18
N SER A 47 13.23 5.79 0.16
CA SER A 47 12.09 6.27 -0.63
C SER A 47 10.87 6.38 0.26
N ILE A 48 10.01 7.36 -0.04
CA ILE A 48 8.79 7.65 0.74
C ILE A 48 7.53 7.79 -0.14
N ASP A 49 7.71 7.87 -1.46
CA ASP A 49 6.62 8.04 -2.43
C ASP A 49 6.16 6.69 -2.99
N ILE A 50 4.96 6.63 -3.58
CA ILE A 50 4.47 5.46 -4.32
C ILE A 50 4.06 5.92 -5.72
N ASP A 51 4.77 5.42 -6.73
CA ASP A 51 4.39 5.58 -8.13
C ASP A 51 3.74 4.29 -8.63
N LEU A 52 2.55 4.40 -9.21
CA LEU A 52 1.85 3.28 -9.83
C LEU A 52 1.74 3.52 -11.34
N PHE A 53 2.10 2.52 -12.12
CA PHE A 53 2.05 2.58 -13.58
C PHE A 53 1.21 1.44 -14.14
N SER A 54 0.36 1.72 -15.12
CA SER A 54 -0.43 0.71 -15.82
C SER A 54 -0.12 0.73 -17.31
N ASN A 55 -0.04 -0.47 -17.91
CA ASN A 55 0.06 -0.61 -19.37
C ASN A 55 -1.32 -0.68 -20.05
N GLN A 56 -2.40 -0.56 -19.28
CA GLN A 56 -3.77 -0.57 -19.79
C GLN A 56 -4.27 0.86 -20.04
N ILE A 57 -5.14 1.02 -21.03
CA ILE A 57 -5.88 2.27 -21.22
C ILE A 57 -7.00 2.30 -20.19
N VAL A 58 -6.75 2.98 -19.06
CA VAL A 58 -7.74 3.13 -17.97
C VAL A 58 -8.82 4.16 -18.33
N GLY A 59 -8.51 5.10 -19.22
CA GLY A 59 -9.40 6.22 -19.58
C GLY A 59 -9.58 7.23 -18.44
N LYS A 60 -10.14 8.41 -18.76
CA LYS A 60 -10.33 9.50 -17.79
C LYS A 60 -11.22 9.06 -16.61
N VAL A 61 -12.35 8.41 -16.90
CA VAL A 61 -13.30 7.97 -15.88
C VAL A 61 -12.67 6.94 -14.95
N GLY A 62 -11.96 5.94 -15.48
CA GLY A 62 -11.28 4.95 -14.65
C GLY A 62 -10.25 5.59 -13.74
N LEU A 63 -9.42 6.51 -14.27
CA LEU A 63 -8.42 7.23 -13.49
C LEU A 63 -9.07 8.09 -12.41
N GLU A 64 -10.17 8.76 -12.76
CA GLU A 64 -10.93 9.59 -11.83
C GLU A 64 -11.63 8.81 -10.73
N THR A 65 -11.88 7.50 -10.87
CA THR A 65 -12.53 6.64 -9.85
C THR A 65 -11.57 6.00 -8.85
N ILE A 66 -10.29 5.90 -9.19
CA ILE A 66 -9.26 5.30 -8.33
C ILE A 66 -9.14 6.05 -6.98
N PRO A 67 -9.06 7.41 -6.94
CA PRO A 67 -8.96 8.14 -5.68
C PRO A 67 -10.14 7.94 -4.73
N GLN A 68 -11.35 7.77 -5.24
CA GLN A 68 -12.57 7.56 -4.44
C GLN A 68 -12.59 6.15 -3.86
N ASN A 69 -12.23 5.15 -4.67
CA ASN A 69 -12.09 3.77 -4.21
C ASN A 69 -11.02 3.67 -3.09
N LEU A 70 -9.89 4.38 -3.26
CA LEU A 70 -8.85 4.46 -2.23
C LEU A 70 -9.36 5.15 -0.96
N LYS A 71 -10.05 6.29 -1.07
CA LYS A 71 -10.63 6.97 0.09
C LYS A 71 -11.63 6.08 0.83
N GLN A 72 -12.50 5.38 0.10
CA GLN A 72 -13.50 4.49 0.67
C GLN A 72 -12.84 3.30 1.39
N PHE A 73 -11.82 2.70 0.77
CA PHE A 73 -11.03 1.63 1.40
C PHE A 73 -10.31 2.12 2.66
N MET A 74 -9.66 3.29 2.61
CA MET A 74 -8.97 3.85 3.76
C MET A 74 -9.95 4.11 4.93
N ILE A 75 -11.13 4.66 4.66
CA ILE A 75 -12.15 4.91 5.69
C ILE A 75 -12.74 3.59 6.24
N GLY A 76 -13.01 2.61 5.38
CA GLY A 76 -13.62 1.34 5.78
C GLY A 76 -12.64 0.38 6.46
N THR A 77 -11.44 0.23 5.92
CA THR A 77 -10.45 -0.74 6.38
C THR A 77 -9.68 -0.21 7.59
N TRP A 78 -9.26 1.06 7.61
CA TRP A 78 -8.49 1.59 8.74
C TRP A 78 -9.32 1.81 9.99
N CYS A 79 -10.61 2.16 9.87
CA CYS A 79 -11.49 2.22 11.02
C CYS A 79 -11.74 0.81 11.59
N THR A 80 -12.03 -0.18 10.72
CA THR A 80 -12.47 -1.49 11.19
C THR A 80 -11.32 -2.37 11.68
N TRP A 81 -10.20 -2.42 10.94
CA TRP A 81 -9.05 -3.27 11.29
C TRP A 81 -8.22 -2.70 12.43
N ARG A 82 -8.08 -1.37 12.56
CA ARG A 82 -7.43 -0.77 13.73
C ARG A 82 -8.26 -0.97 15.01
N LEU A 83 -9.60 -0.93 14.91
CA LEU A 83 -10.48 -1.28 16.03
C LEU A 83 -10.42 -2.78 16.36
N LEU A 84 -10.31 -3.66 15.37
CA LEU A 84 -10.23 -5.11 15.57
C LEU A 84 -8.90 -5.52 16.23
N ILE A 85 -7.77 -4.98 15.76
CA ILE A 85 -6.45 -5.24 16.35
C ILE A 85 -6.40 -4.70 17.79
N ARG A 86 -6.93 -3.51 18.06
CA ARG A 86 -7.06 -2.98 19.44
C ARG A 86 -7.95 -3.86 20.34
N LYS A 87 -9.01 -4.47 19.80
CA LYS A 87 -9.87 -5.38 20.58
C LYS A 87 -9.17 -6.70 20.91
N GLN A 88 -8.34 -7.24 20.02
CA GLN A 88 -7.61 -8.48 20.31
C GLN A 88 -6.50 -8.26 21.36
N GLU A 89 -5.82 -7.11 21.32
CA GLU A 89 -4.80 -6.74 22.29
C GLU A 89 -5.36 -6.55 23.72
N ILE A 90 -6.59 -6.04 23.85
CA ILE A 90 -7.30 -5.91 25.14
C ILE A 90 -7.70 -7.29 25.71
N ASN A 91 -8.13 -8.23 24.87
CA ASN A 91 -8.55 -9.57 25.30
C ASN A 91 -7.38 -10.51 25.64
N SER A 92 -6.14 -10.13 25.31
CA SER A 92 -4.93 -10.87 25.71
C SER A 92 -4.31 -10.40 27.04
N ILE A 93 -4.91 -9.39 27.68
CA ILE A 93 -4.45 -8.81 28.97
C ILE A 93 -5.44 -9.11 30.13
N SER A 94 -6.49 -9.88 29.86
CA SER A 94 -7.42 -10.44 30.85
C SER A 94 -7.23 -11.94 31.02
#